data_AF-A0A928UWD9-F1
#
_entry.id   AF-A0A928UWD9-F1
#
_cell.length_a   1.000
_cell.length_b   1.000
_cell.length_c   1.000
_cell.angle_alpha   90.00
_cell.angle_beta   90.00
_cell.angle_gamma   90.00
#
_symmetry.space_group_name_H-M   'P 1'
#
loop_
_entity.id
_entity.type
_entity.pdbx_description
1 polymer ?
#
loop_
_entity_poly.entity_id
_entity_poly.type
_entity_poly.pdbx_seq_one_letter_code
_entity_poly.pdbx_strand_id
1 'polypeptide(L)' 'MMISDVELENYTSYTDAEQFYMDLYKEMKIVVHCSNCGRLHIFYDGFDKAQVIYKLEVENNS' A
#
# COMPACT_ATOMS: atom_id res chain seq x y z
N MET A 1 3.01 3.91 3.30
CA MET A 1 3.40 3.56 1.92
C MET A 1 4.72 2.82 1.99
N MET A 2 4.83 1.69 1.30
CA MET A 2 6.02 0.85 1.24
C MET A 2 6.24 0.39 -0.21
N ILE A 3 7.49 0.38 -0.65
CA ILE A 3 7.95 -0.16 -1.93
C ILE A 3 9.31 -0.82 -1.70
N SER A 4 9.65 -1.85 -2.48
CA SER A 4 10.97 -2.47 -2.40
C SER A 4 12.05 -1.53 -2.94
N ASP A 5 13.25 -1.56 -2.36
CA ASP A 5 14.40 -0.79 -2.86
C ASP A 5 14.73 -1.17 -4.32
N VAL A 6 14.60 -2.45 -4.69
CA VAL A 6 14.80 -2.93 -6.07
C VAL A 6 13.75 -2.38 -7.04
N GLU A 7 12.50 -2.23 -6.58
CA GLU A 7 11.43 -1.68 -7.40
C GLU A 7 11.62 -0.16 -7.58
N LEU A 8 12.09 0.54 -6.55
CA LEU A 8 12.38 1.98 -6.59
C LEU A 8 13.49 2.33 -7.60
N GLU A 9 14.49 1.47 -7.79
CA GLU A 9 15.57 1.66 -8.76
C GLU A 9 15.04 1.84 -10.20
N ASN A 10 13.94 1.19 -10.55
CA ASN A 10 13.31 1.33 -11.87
C ASN A 10 12.80 2.75 -12.15
N TYR A 11 12.62 3.55 -11.11
CA TYR A 11 12.09 4.91 -11.20
C TYR A 11 13.19 6.00 -11.12
N THR A 12 14.47 5.62 -11.13
CA THR A 12 15.60 6.58 -11.04
C THR A 12 15.87 7.37 -12.33
N SER A 13 15.21 7.01 -13.44
CA SER A 13 15.43 7.59 -14.77
C SER A 13 14.42 8.67 -15.17
N TYR A 14 13.42 8.97 -14.32
CA TYR A 14 12.42 9.98 -14.62
C TYR A 14 12.99 11.40 -14.47
N THR A 15 12.88 12.19 -15.55
CA THR A 15 13.26 13.62 -15.58
C THR A 15 12.11 14.53 -15.14
N ASP A 16 10.89 14.00 -15.09
CA ASP A 16 9.67 14.67 -14.63
C ASP A 16 9.25 14.09 -13.27
N ALA A 17 9.32 14.94 -12.24
CA ALA A 17 9.00 14.57 -10.87
C ALA A 17 7.50 14.23 -10.70
N GLU A 18 6.60 14.89 -11.43
CA GLU A 18 5.16 14.69 -11.24
C GLU A 18 4.72 13.32 -11.78
N GLN A 19 5.23 12.96 -12.96
CA GLN A 19 4.99 11.64 -13.55
C GLN A 19 5.62 10.52 -12.69
N PHE A 20 6.83 10.76 -12.16
CA PHE A 20 7.49 9.84 -11.22
C PHE A 20 6.60 9.54 -10.00
N TYR A 21 6.05 10.58 -9.34
CA TYR A 21 5.21 10.38 -8.17
C TYR A 21 3.91 9.63 -8.49
N MET A 22 3.29 9.90 -9.64
CA MET A 22 2.06 9.24 -10.06
C MET A 22 2.26 7.75 -10.35
N ASP A 23 3.37 7.37 -10.98
CA ASP A 23 3.64 5.98 -11.30
C ASP A 23 4.15 5.21 -10.08
N LEU A 24 5.00 5.83 -9.26
CA LEU A 24 5.43 5.25 -7.99
C LEU A 24 4.23 4.97 -7.08
N TYR A 25 3.26 5.88 -7.03
CA TYR A 25 2.07 5.73 -6.20
C TYR A 25 1.20 4.52 -6.57
N LYS A 26 1.15 4.14 -7.85
CA LYS A 26 0.38 2.96 -8.31
C LYS A 26 0.99 1.64 -7.86
N GLU A 27 2.31 1.61 -7.67
CA GLU A 27 3.03 0.39 -7.28
C GLU A 27 3.35 0.32 -5.78
N MET A 28 3.10 1.41 -5.06
CA MET A 28 3.27 1.45 -3.61
C MET A 28 2.17 0.69 -2.89
N LYS A 29 2.60 -0.18 -1.99
CA LYS A 29 1.71 -0.87 -1.05
C LYS A 29 1.36 0.11 0.06
N ILE A 30 0.07 0.38 0.22
CA ILE A 30 -0.44 1.27 1.26
C ILE A 30 -1.07 0.42 2.35
N VAL A 31 -0.52 0.49 3.55
CA VAL A 31 -1.08 -0.14 4.74
C VAL A 31 -1.60 0.97 5.66
N VAL A 32 -2.89 0.94 5.98
CA VAL A 32 -3.53 1.90 6.89
C VAL A 32 -4.32 1.16 7.96
N HIS A 33 -4.27 1.69 9.18
CA HIS A 33 -5.13 1.25 10.27
C HIS A 33 -6.42 2.08 10.27
N CYS A 34 -7.57 1.41 10.13
CA CYS A 34 -8.87 2.08 10.14
C CYS A 34 -9.27 2.41 11.59
N SER A 35 -9.40 3.69 11.91
CA SER A 35 -9.86 4.12 13.24
C SER A 35 -11.31 3.73 13.55
N ASN A 36 -12.15 3.54 12.54
CA ASN A 36 -13.56 3.20 12.71
C ASN A 36 -13.79 1.71 12.99
N CYS A 37 -13.09 0.82 12.29
CA CYS A 37 -13.28 -0.63 12.46
C CYS A 37 -12.09 -1.36 13.12
N GLY A 38 -10.99 -0.65 13.39
CA GLY A 38 -9.78 -1.20 14.02
C GLY A 38 -9.00 -2.20 13.17
N ARG A 39 -9.32 -2.32 11.87
CA ARG A 39 -8.68 -3.29 10.97
C ARG A 39 -7.53 -2.66 10.21
N LEU A 40 -6.60 -3.52 9.77
CA LEU A 40 -5.56 -3.14 8.82
C LEU A 40 -6.09 -3.31 7.40
N HIS A 41 -6.01 -2.24 6.63
CA HIS A 41 -6.41 -2.19 5.24
C HIS A 41 -5.15 -2.07 4.38
N ILE A 42 -5.01 -2.97 3.42
CA ILE A 42 -3.86 -3.05 2.52
C ILE A 42 -4.34 -2.79 1.10
N PHE A 43 -3.81 -1.75 0.49
CA PHE A 43 -4.03 -1.40 -0.91
C PHE A 43 -2.76 -1.71 -1.68
N TYR A 44 -2.81 -2.72 -2.55
CA TYR A 44 -1.67 -3.11 -3.37
C TYR A 44 -1.57 -2.27 -4.65
N ASP A 45 -2.71 -1.80 -5.17
CA ASP A 45 -2.81 -1.16 -6.48
C ASP A 45 -3.52 0.20 -6.40
N GLY A 46 -3.25 0.96 -5.33
CA GLY A 46 -3.89 2.24 -5.05
C GLY A 46 -5.31 2.15 -4.46
N PHE A 47 -5.92 3.31 -4.19
CA PHE A 47 -7.22 3.41 -3.51
C PHE A 47 -8.43 3.15 -4.41
N ASP A 48 -8.27 3.18 -5.73
CA ASP A 48 -9.35 2.97 -6.69
C ASP A 48 -9.67 1.47 -6.89
N LYS A 49 -8.89 0.59 -6.25
CA LYS A 49 -9.04 -0.87 -6.29
C LYS A 49 -9.48 -1.42 -4.95
N ALA A 50 -9.97 -2.65 -4.98
CA ALA A 50 -10.40 -3.33 -3.77
C ALA A 50 -9.21 -3.55 -2.83
N GLN A 51 -9.38 -3.13 -1.57
CA GLN A 51 -8.41 -3.37 -0.52
C GLN A 51 -8.51 -4.80 0.03
N VAL A 52 -7.38 -5.31 0.54
CA VAL A 52 -7.36 -6.48 1.40
C VAL A 52 -7.49 -6.03 2.85
N ILE A 53 -8.45 -6.59 3.58
CA ILE A 53 -8.66 -6.29 5.00
C ILE A 53 -8.07 -7.43 5.82
N TYR A 54 -7.02 -7.14 6.58
CA TYR A 54 -6.38 -8.10 7.48
C TYR A 54 -7.03 -8.05 8.86
N LYS A 55 -7.32 -9.23 9.42
CA LYS A 55 -7.78 -9.44 10.80
C LYS A 55 -6.94 -10.57 11.38
N LEU A 56 -6.38 -10.37 12.57
CA LEU A 56 -5.89 -11.49 13.37
C LEU A 56 -7.12 -12.29 13.83
N GLU A 57 -7.16 -13.59 13.52
CA GLU A 57 -8.15 -14.44 14.16
C GLU A 57 -7.88 -14.40 15.67
N VAL A 58 -8.87 -13.91 16.42
CA VAL A 58 -8.82 -14.04 17.88
C VAL A 58 -9.18 -15.49 18.13
N GLU A 59 -8.19 -16.34 18.42
CA GLU A 59 -8.45 -17.63 19.05
C GLU A 59 -9.09 -17.32 20.41
N ASN A 60 -10.42 -17.34 20.45
CA ASN A 60 -11.19 -17.34 21.68
C ASN A 60 -10.99 -18.71 22.33
N ASN A 61 -9.85 -18.90 23.01
CA ASN A 61 -9.66 -19.99 23.95
C ASN A 61 -10.63 -19.73 25.12
N SER A 62 -11.84 -20.28 24.98
CA SER A 62 -12.91 -20.28 25.97
C SER A 62 -12.73 -21.43 26.95
#